data_AF-A0A6I7WSS6-F1
#
_entry.id   AF-A0A6I7WSS6-F1
#
_cell.length_a   1.000
_cell.length_b   1.000
_cell.length_c   1.000
_cell.angle_alpha   90.00
_cell.angle_beta   90.00
_cell.angle_gamma   90.00
#
_symmetry.space_group_name_H-M   'P 1'
#
loop_
_entity.id
_entity.type
_entity.pdbx_description
1 polymer ?
#
loop_
_entity_poly.entity_id
_entity_poly.type
_entity_poly.pdbx_seq_one_letter_code
_entity_poly.pdbx_strand_id
1 'polypeptide(L)' 'KISGSTRSDSGRKARDTFASLKKTCRKNGISFWDYLKNRLLGVGDIPPLSEVIRAAAACG' A
#
# COMPACT_ATOMS: atom_id res chain seq x y z
N LYS A 1 7.00 -19.94 22.06
CA LYS A 1 5.83 -19.29 21.42
C LYS A 1 6.32 -18.11 20.58
N ILE A 2 6.52 -18.29 19.28
CA ILE A 2 6.80 -17.18 18.36
C ILE A 2 5.48 -16.41 18.20
N SER A 3 5.41 -15.19 18.73
CA SER A 3 4.25 -14.33 18.57
C SER A 3 4.26 -13.77 17.14
N GLY A 4 3.33 -14.22 16.28
CA GLY A 4 3.20 -13.71 14.90
C GLY A 4 2.83 -12.22 14.82
N SER A 5 2.50 -11.60 15.96
CA SER A 5 2.32 -10.16 16.08
C SER A 5 3.54 -9.50 16.74
N THR A 6 4.04 -8.45 16.09
CA THR A 6 5.02 -7.51 16.65
C THR A 6 4.36 -6.78 17.81
N ARG A 7 4.98 -6.84 18.99
CA ARG A 7 4.41 -6.28 20.23
C ARG A 7 4.68 -4.78 20.41
N SER A 8 5.63 -4.20 19.67
CA SER A 8 5.86 -2.76 19.70
C SER A 8 4.79 -2.00 18.92
N ASP A 9 4.48 -0.79 19.37
CA ASP A 9 3.59 0.13 18.63
C ASP A 9 4.12 0.44 17.23
N SER A 10 5.45 0.61 17.11
CA SER A 10 6.11 0.82 15.82
C SER A 10 5.86 -0.33 14.85
N GLY A 11 5.94 -1.57 15.33
CA GLY A 11 5.71 -2.76 14.51
C GLY A 11 4.25 -2.99 14.16
N ARG A 12 3.32 -2.67 15.06
CA ARG A 12 1.88 -2.63 14.75
C ARG A 12 1.59 -1.58 13.67
N LYS A 13 2.04 -0.34 13.86
CA LYS A 13 1.85 0.74 12.91
C LYS A 13 2.41 0.42 11.52
N ALA A 14 3.60 -0.17 11.45
CA ALA A 14 4.17 -0.62 10.18
C ALA A 14 3.28 -1.67 9.50
N ARG A 15 2.85 -2.71 10.22
CA ARG A 15 1.95 -3.75 9.70
C ARG A 15 0.65 -3.15 9.17
N ASP A 16 0.00 -2.29 9.95
CA ASP A 16 -1.30 -1.73 9.60
C ASP A 16 -1.19 -0.81 8.38
N THR A 17 -0.09 -0.05 8.30
CA THR A 17 0.24 0.79 7.13
C THR A 17 0.41 -0.07 5.87
N PHE A 18 1.24 -1.11 5.90
CA PHE A 18 1.43 -1.97 4.72
C PHE A 18 0.18 -2.78 4.37
N ALA A 19 -0.60 -3.22 5.37
CA ALA A 19 -1.85 -3.93 5.14
C ALA A 19 -2.89 -3.04 4.44
N SER A 20 -3.06 -1.79 4.91
CA SER A 20 -3.94 -0.81 4.27
C SER A 20 -3.48 -0.46 2.85
N LEU A 21 -2.18 -0.24 2.64
CA LEU A 21 -1.60 -0.02 1.30
C LEU A 21 -1.90 -1.18 0.35
N LYS A 22 -1.64 -2.42 0.79
CA LYS A 22 -1.92 -3.62 -0.02
C LYS A 22 -3.41 -3.73 -0.37
N LYS A 23 -4.30 -3.44 0.58
CA LYS A 23 -5.75 -3.43 0.36
C LYS A 23 -6.14 -2.38 -0.69
N THR A 24 -5.60 -1.17 -0.60
CA THR A 24 -5.86 -0.09 -1.55
C THR A 24 -5.34 -0.42 -2.95
N CYS A 25 -4.14 -0.99 -3.06
CA CYS A 25 -3.61 -1.45 -4.35
C CYS A 25 -4.54 -2.48 -4.99
N ARG A 26 -4.97 -3.49 -4.22
CA ARG A 26 -5.90 -4.53 -4.68
C ARG A 26 -7.25 -3.95 -5.12
N LYS A 27 -7.80 -2.97 -4.40
CA LYS A 27 -9.07 -2.30 -4.76
C LYS A 27 -8.99 -1.63 -6.14
N ASN A 28 -7.83 -1.10 -6.51
CA ASN A 28 -7.63 -0.35 -7.74
C ASN A 28 -6.92 -1.18 -8.84
N GLY A 29 -6.86 -2.51 -8.69
CA GLY A 29 -6.23 -3.38 -9.70
C GLY A 29 -4.70 -3.26 -9.79
N ILE A 30 -4.04 -2.66 -8.80
CA ILE A 30 -2.59 -2.44 -8.78
C ILE A 30 -1.91 -3.57 -8.01
N SER A 31 -0.83 -4.12 -8.56
CA SER A 31 0.07 -5.04 -7.85
C SER A 31 0.79 -4.31 -6.73
N PHE A 32 0.62 -4.77 -5.49
CA PHE A 32 1.28 -4.18 -4.32
C PHE A 32 2.81 -4.20 -4.43
N TRP A 33 3.38 -5.28 -4.97
CA TRP A 33 4.84 -5.40 -5.11
C TRP A 33 5.40 -4.44 -6.17
N ASP A 34 4.69 -4.26 -7.27
CA ASP A 34 5.11 -3.32 -8.32
C ASP A 34 4.97 -1.88 -7.82
N TYR A 35 3.90 -1.57 -7.08
CA TYR A 35 3.77 -0.28 -6.39
C TYR A 35 4.94 0.00 -5.43
N LEU A 36 5.33 -0.98 -4.62
CA LEU A 36 6.43 -0.82 -3.68
C LEU A 36 7.77 -0.64 -4.41
N LYS A 37 8.08 -1.46 -5.41
CA LYS A 37 9.27 -1.31 -6.24
C LYS A 37 9.31 0.06 -6.91
N ASN A 38 8.19 0.51 -7.46
CA ASN A 38 8.08 1.82 -8.09
C ASN A 38 8.45 2.96 -7.13
N ARG A 39 8.01 2.87 -5.87
CA ARG A 39 8.32 3.88 -4.82
C ARG A 39 9.74 3.77 -4.28
N LEU A 40 10.29 2.57 -4.15
CA LEU A 40 11.63 2.36 -3.63
C LEU A 40 12.73 2.62 -4.65
N LEU A 41 12.48 2.27 -5.92
CA LEU A 41 13.45 2.38 -7.02
C LEU A 41 13.25 3.66 -7.85
N GLY A 42 12.21 4.45 -7.57
CA GLY A 42 11.94 5.70 -8.27
C GLY A 42 11.54 5.54 -9.75
N VAL A 43 10.99 4.39 -10.13
CA VAL A 43 10.69 4.05 -11.54
C VAL A 43 9.65 5.00 -12.16
N GLY A 44 8.71 5.53 -11.37
CA GLY A 44 7.76 6.56 -11.82
C GLY A 44 6.54 6.06 -12.61
N ASP A 45 6.55 4.82 -13.10
CA ASP A 45 5.45 4.22 -13.89
C ASP A 45 4.08 4.08 -13.19
N ILE A 46 4.02 4.07 -11.86
CA ILE A 46 2.77 3.89 -11.11
C ILE A 46 2.40 5.20 -10.41
N PRO A 47 1.24 5.80 -10.71
CA PRO A 47 0.81 7.05 -10.09
C PRO A 47 0.60 6.90 -8.57
N PRO A 48 0.72 8.00 -7.79
CA PRO A 48 0.39 8.00 -6.37
C PRO A 48 -0.99 7.41 -6.10
N LEU A 49 -1.13 6.57 -5.07
CA LEU A 49 -2.43 5.97 -4.73
C LEU A 49 -3.50 7.03 -4.44
N SER A 50 -3.11 8.21 -3.94
CA SER A 50 -4.02 9.33 -3.74
C SER A 50 -4.66 9.82 -5.05
N GLU A 51 -3.91 9.85 -6.16
CA GLU A 51 -4.43 10.21 -7.48
C GLU A 51 -5.36 9.12 -8.01
N VAL A 52 -4.96 7.86 -7.89
CA VAL A 52 -5.77 6.71 -8.29
C VAL A 52 -7.12 6.71 -7.57
N ILE A 53 -7.11 6.96 -6.25
CA ILE A 53 -8.34 7.03 -5.44
C ILE A 53 -9.23 8.19 -5.90
N ARG A 54 -8.66 9.38 -6.17
CA ARG A 54 -9.43 10.53 -6.65
C ARG A 54 -10.07 10.25 -8.01
N ALA A 55 -9.32 9.67 -8.94
CA ALA A 55 -9.84 9.29 -10.25
C ALA A 55 -10.96 8.25 -10.13
N ALA A 56 -10.77 7.21 -9.31
CA ALA A 56 -11.77 6.19 -9.07
C ALA A 56 -13.05 6.74 -8.42
N ALA A 57 -12.94 7.77 -7.57
CA ALA A 57 -14.09 8.42 -6.95
C ALA A 57 -14.85 9.37 -7.89
N ALA A 58 -14.20 9.90 -8.93
CA ALA A 58 -14.82 10.80 -9.90
C ALA A 58 -15.55 10.06 -11.04
N CYS A 59 -15.24 8.79 -11.27
CA CYS A 59 -15.86 7.95 -12.31
C CYS A 59 -17.01 7.06 -11.80
N GLY A 60 -17.46 7.24 -10.56
CA GLY A 60 -18.62 6.54 -9.98
C GLY A 60 -19.76 7.50 -9.70
#